data_AF-A0A8H5CRC6-F1
#
_entry.id   AF-A0A8H5CRC6-F1
#
_cell.length_a   1.000
_cell.length_b   1.000
_cell.length_c   1.000
_cell.angle_alpha   90.00
_cell.angle_beta   90.00
_cell.angle_gamma   90.00
#
_symmetry.space_group_name_H-M   'P 1'
#
loop_
_entity.id
_entity.type
_entity.pdbx_description
1 polymer ?
#
loop_
_entity_poly.entity_id
_entity_poly.type
_entity_poly.pdbx_seq_one_letter_code
_entity_poly.pdbx_strand_id
1 'polypeptide(L)'
;MSKEDEFRSMERELACLKDKTLKANARAELLADIEAERERPRGTYHTNVETMTCSCPSYLISRWLLCKHLVREVNRRTGNLPLNNLPFFHALRQNHFAPFYSIPGIHFKTEQEENFAASPELEFEQEDSQVQAASSPAHIHERSSPFCSDDEGESSKRVSIYHVFSCLTRHMPDGIYQMFFSSEYVKHTEENIQNMLGIIKQSQGVHPKLGKILKRAFDKLNKTGKDITKEKRRRTTPRTWKDSNSVTLFMD
;
A
#
# COMPACT_ATOMS: atom_id res chain seq x y z
N MET A 1 -12.09 23.91 -9.74
CA MET A 1 -11.53 23.03 -10.78
C MET A 1 -10.04 22.86 -10.54
N SER A 2 -9.47 21.68 -10.77
CA SER A 2 -8.01 21.52 -10.68
C SER A 2 -7.34 22.37 -11.76
N LYS A 3 -6.25 23.07 -11.44
CA LYS A 3 -5.46 23.84 -12.42
C LYS A 3 -5.07 22.94 -13.60
N GLU A 4 -5.00 23.50 -14.81
CA GLU A 4 -4.47 22.75 -15.94
C GLU A 4 -3.03 22.33 -15.61
N ASP A 5 -2.64 21.16 -16.11
CA ASP A 5 -1.40 20.56 -15.66
C ASP A 5 -0.16 21.33 -16.13
N GLU A 6 -0.28 22.11 -17.22
CA GLU A 6 0.74 23.09 -17.64
C GLU A 6 1.04 24.10 -16.54
N PHE A 7 -0.01 24.69 -15.94
CA PHE A 7 0.13 25.58 -14.79
C PHE A 7 0.75 24.88 -13.59
N ARG A 8 0.43 23.60 -13.34
CA ARG A 8 1.05 22.85 -12.22
C ARG A 8 2.53 22.59 -12.46
N SER A 9 2.92 22.31 -13.69
CA SER A 9 4.33 22.13 -14.06
C SER A 9 5.10 23.45 -13.93
N MET A 10 4.55 24.56 -14.46
CA MET A 10 5.14 25.90 -14.28
C MET A 10 5.27 26.30 -12.80
N GLU A 11 4.28 25.98 -11.96
CA GLU A 11 4.36 26.25 -10.51
C GLU A 11 5.48 25.47 -9.83
N ARG A 12 5.72 24.22 -10.23
CA ARG A 12 6.84 23.40 -9.72
C ARG A 12 8.19 23.97 -10.16
N GLU A 13 8.29 24.39 -11.41
CA GLU A 13 9.50 25.01 -11.95
C GLU A 13 9.83 26.31 -11.19
N LEU A 14 8.84 27.19 -11.02
CA LEU A 14 9.01 28.43 -10.25
C LEU A 14 9.35 28.17 -8.79
N ALA A 15 8.80 27.12 -8.17
CA ALA A 15 9.15 26.73 -6.81
C ALA A 15 10.61 26.28 -6.72
N CYS A 16 11.09 25.49 -7.68
CA CYS A 16 12.48 25.04 -7.75
C CYS A 16 13.45 26.22 -7.94
N LEU A 17 13.09 27.20 -8.77
CA LEU A 17 13.89 28.41 -9.00
C LEU A 17 13.91 29.34 -7.78
N LYS A 18 12.80 29.44 -7.04
CA LYS A 18 12.69 30.28 -5.84
C LYS A 18 13.43 29.70 -4.64
N ASP A 19 13.64 28.39 -4.60
CA ASP A 19 14.34 27.74 -3.49
C ASP A 19 15.85 28.00 -3.54
N LYS A 20 16.31 28.95 -2.72
CA LYS A 20 17.72 29.33 -2.58
C LYS A 20 18.55 28.30 -1.79
N THR A 21 17.92 27.32 -1.16
CA THR A 21 18.61 26.33 -0.33
C THR A 21 19.17 25.16 -1.15
N LEU A 22 18.63 24.93 -2.35
CA LEU A 22 19.09 23.88 -3.25
C LEU A 22 20.45 24.23 -3.87
N LYS A 23 21.36 23.25 -3.87
CA LYS A 23 22.62 23.33 -4.61
C LYS A 23 22.33 23.38 -6.11
N ALA A 24 23.19 24.06 -6.87
CA ALA A 24 23.02 24.24 -8.31
C ALA A 24 22.78 22.92 -9.06
N ASN A 25 23.53 21.86 -8.72
CA ASN A 25 23.38 20.55 -9.36
C ASN A 25 22.01 19.91 -9.06
N ALA A 26 21.55 19.95 -7.80
CA ALA A 26 20.24 19.41 -7.42
C ALA A 26 19.09 20.19 -8.07
N ARG A 27 19.25 21.51 -8.25
CA ARG A 27 18.29 22.34 -8.99
C ARG A 27 18.25 21.96 -10.47
N ALA A 28 19.41 21.76 -11.09
CA ALA A 28 19.48 21.35 -12.50
C ALA A 28 18.83 19.98 -12.73
N GLU A 29 19.07 19.03 -11.83
CA GLU A 29 18.45 17.70 -11.87
C GLU A 29 16.92 17.78 -11.74
N LEU A 30 16.41 18.55 -10.77
CA LEU A 30 14.96 18.75 -10.60
C LEU A 30 14.31 19.43 -11.81
N LEU A 31 14.99 20.40 -12.44
CA LEU A 31 14.47 21.05 -13.65
C LEU A 31 14.45 20.08 -14.83
N ALA A 32 15.48 19.23 -14.97
CA ALA A 32 15.52 18.18 -15.99
C ALA A 32 14.39 17.15 -15.78
N ASP A 33 14.08 16.77 -14.54
CA ASP A 33 12.96 15.88 -14.22
C ASP A 33 11.60 16.51 -14.59
N ILE A 34 11.43 17.81 -14.33
CA ILE A 34 10.19 18.53 -14.69
C ILE A 34 10.01 18.57 -16.21
N GLU A 35 11.09 18.80 -16.95
CA GLU A 35 11.07 18.84 -18.42
C GLU A 35 10.83 17.44 -19.00
N ALA A 36 11.49 16.41 -18.48
CA ALA A 36 11.24 15.03 -18.87
C ALA A 36 9.79 14.59 -18.61
N GLU A 37 9.18 15.06 -17.52
CA GLU A 37 7.76 14.82 -17.23
C GLU A 37 6.80 15.59 -18.16
N ARG A 38 7.23 16.75 -18.72
CA ARG A 38 6.49 17.46 -19.77
C ARG A 38 6.54 16.73 -21.11
N GLU A 39 7.73 16.26 -21.47
CA GLU A 39 7.97 15.54 -22.73
C GLU A 39 7.36 14.14 -22.72
N ARG A 40 7.23 13.52 -21.54
CA ARG A 40 6.62 12.20 -21.41
C ARG A 40 5.22 12.26 -22.01
N PRO A 41 4.94 11.54 -23.12
CA PRO A 41 3.62 11.53 -23.70
C PRO A 41 2.69 11.01 -22.62
N ARG A 42 1.79 11.89 -22.17
CA ARG A 42 0.82 11.54 -21.15
C ARG A 42 0.11 10.31 -21.66
N GLY A 43 0.28 9.20 -20.93
CA GLY A 43 -0.35 7.95 -21.33
C GLY A 43 -1.83 8.20 -21.47
N THR A 44 -2.33 8.23 -22.71
CA THR A 44 -3.76 8.24 -22.96
C THR A 44 -4.25 6.88 -22.51
N TYR A 45 -4.67 6.80 -21.25
CA TYR A 45 -5.19 5.55 -20.71
C TYR A 45 -6.41 5.17 -21.54
N HIS A 46 -6.34 4.02 -22.18
CA HIS A 46 -7.46 3.49 -22.91
C HIS A 46 -8.56 3.18 -21.90
N THR A 47 -9.67 3.90 -22.02
CA THR A 47 -10.83 3.77 -21.12
C THR A 47 -12.00 3.34 -21.97
N ASN A 48 -12.43 2.09 -21.79
CA ASN A 48 -13.60 1.55 -22.46
C ASN A 48 -14.79 1.59 -21.49
N VAL A 49 -15.77 2.43 -21.82
CA VAL A 49 -16.95 2.65 -20.98
C VAL A 49 -17.94 1.48 -21.06
N GLU A 50 -17.98 0.76 -22.17
CA GLU A 50 -18.92 -0.35 -22.38
C GLU A 50 -18.52 -1.57 -21.55
N THR A 51 -17.22 -1.84 -21.46
CA THR A 51 -16.68 -2.92 -20.62
C THR A 51 -16.35 -2.46 -19.20
N MET A 52 -16.51 -1.17 -18.91
CA MET A 52 -16.11 -0.53 -17.65
C MET A 52 -14.63 -0.78 -17.30
N THR A 53 -13.73 -0.77 -18.28
CA THR A 53 -12.29 -1.02 -18.09
C THR A 53 -11.43 0.21 -18.36
N CYS A 54 -10.30 0.32 -17.65
CA CYS A 54 -9.34 1.41 -17.87
C CYS A 54 -7.90 0.88 -17.75
N SER A 55 -7.00 1.29 -18.65
CA SER A 55 -5.59 0.86 -18.59
C SER A 55 -4.75 1.63 -17.56
N CYS A 56 -5.34 2.48 -16.71
CA CYS A 56 -4.58 3.25 -15.74
C CYS A 56 -4.11 2.40 -14.55
N PRO A 57 -2.94 2.69 -13.96
CA PRO A 57 -2.45 1.96 -12.79
C PRO A 57 -3.45 1.94 -11.64
N SER A 58 -4.15 3.06 -11.40
CA SER A 58 -5.18 3.14 -10.36
C SER A 58 -6.35 2.16 -10.59
N TYR A 59 -6.70 1.83 -11.82
CA TYR A 59 -7.71 0.82 -12.13
C TYR A 59 -7.16 -0.58 -11.82
N LEU A 60 -5.94 -0.89 -12.28
CA LEU A 60 -5.31 -2.20 -12.11
C LEU A 60 -5.04 -2.57 -10.65
N ILE A 61 -4.71 -1.59 -9.80
CA ILE A 61 -4.49 -1.82 -8.36
C ILE A 61 -5.77 -1.68 -7.52
N SER A 62 -6.88 -1.23 -8.11
CA SER A 62 -8.12 -1.02 -7.38
C SER A 62 -8.83 -2.35 -7.17
N ARG A 63 -9.05 -2.71 -5.89
CA ARG A 63 -9.92 -3.84 -5.52
C ARG A 63 -11.31 -3.74 -6.14
N TRP A 64 -11.77 -2.50 -6.34
CA TRP A 64 -13.09 -2.20 -6.87
C TRP A 64 -13.10 -2.07 -8.39
N LEU A 65 -11.96 -2.17 -9.09
CA LEU A 65 -11.89 -1.95 -10.55
C LEU A 65 -12.57 -0.62 -10.97
N LEU A 66 -12.41 0.42 -10.14
CA LEU A 66 -12.89 1.77 -10.41
C LEU A 66 -11.72 2.73 -10.35
N CYS A 67 -11.68 3.67 -11.30
CA CYS A 67 -10.69 4.73 -11.32
C CYS A 67 -11.31 6.08 -11.71
N LYS A 68 -10.56 7.15 -11.45
CA LYS A 68 -10.96 8.52 -11.77
C LYS A 68 -11.23 8.75 -13.26
N HIS A 69 -10.51 8.07 -14.16
CA HIS A 69 -10.70 8.21 -15.60
C HIS A 69 -12.04 7.61 -16.04
N LEU A 70 -12.33 6.39 -15.59
CA LEU A 70 -13.58 5.70 -15.90
C LEU A 70 -14.80 6.49 -15.44
N VAL A 71 -14.81 6.96 -14.18
CA VAL A 71 -15.92 7.76 -13.63
C VAL A 71 -16.11 9.07 -14.40
N ARG A 72 -15.02 9.73 -14.81
CA ARG A 72 -15.09 10.96 -15.59
C ARG A 72 -15.66 10.71 -16.99
N GLU A 73 -15.26 9.63 -17.64
CA GLU A 73 -15.73 9.29 -18.98
C GLU A 73 -17.22 8.92 -18.96
N VAL A 74 -17.63 8.14 -17.97
CA VAL A 74 -19.05 7.81 -17.74
C VAL A 74 -19.88 9.07 -17.48
N ASN A 75 -19.42 9.97 -16.62
CA ASN A 75 -20.13 11.22 -16.34
C ASN A 75 -20.23 12.11 -17.58
N ARG A 76 -19.19 12.10 -18.45
CA ARG A 76 -19.23 12.81 -19.73
C ARG A 76 -20.30 12.23 -20.65
N ARG A 77 -20.36 10.89 -20.80
CA ARG A 77 -21.35 10.23 -21.66
C ARG A 77 -22.79 10.35 -21.14
N THR A 78 -22.98 10.32 -19.83
CA THR A 78 -24.31 10.39 -19.20
C THR A 78 -24.82 11.81 -18.99
N GLY A 79 -24.03 12.85 -19.28
CA GLY A 79 -24.40 14.25 -19.05
C GLY A 79 -24.49 14.62 -17.57
N ASN A 80 -23.94 13.81 -16.66
CA ASN A 80 -24.00 13.99 -15.21
C ASN A 80 -22.98 15.02 -14.71
N LEU A 81 -23.16 16.29 -15.08
CA LEU A 81 -22.47 17.44 -14.46
C LEU A 81 -23.45 18.14 -13.50
N PRO A 82 -23.10 18.40 -12.22
CA PRO A 82 -21.78 18.39 -11.58
C PRO A 82 -21.42 17.12 -10.77
N LEU A 83 -20.11 16.91 -10.53
CA LEU A 83 -19.50 15.80 -9.75
C LEU A 83 -20.01 15.63 -8.30
N ASN A 84 -20.85 16.54 -7.82
CA ASN A 84 -21.39 16.51 -6.46
C ASN A 84 -22.70 15.71 -6.38
N ASN A 85 -23.31 15.40 -7.52
CA ASN A 85 -24.54 14.63 -7.53
C ASN A 85 -24.18 13.13 -7.47
N LEU A 86 -24.52 12.51 -6.35
CA LEU A 86 -24.34 11.09 -6.05
C LEU A 86 -25.23 10.08 -6.81
N PRO A 87 -26.20 10.42 -7.72
CA PRO A 87 -27.03 9.42 -8.38
C PRO A 87 -26.23 8.34 -9.11
N PHE A 88 -25.07 8.68 -9.68
CA PHE A 88 -24.15 7.72 -10.29
C PHE A 88 -23.73 6.62 -9.30
N PHE A 89 -23.34 7.00 -8.07
CA PHE A 89 -22.95 6.05 -7.03
C PHE A 89 -24.14 5.29 -6.44
N HIS A 90 -25.33 5.89 -6.43
CA HIS A 90 -26.55 5.18 -6.03
C HIS A 90 -27.02 4.15 -7.06
N ALA A 91 -26.75 4.40 -8.35
CA ALA A 91 -27.12 3.48 -9.43
C ALA A 91 -26.10 2.34 -9.63
N LEU A 92 -24.88 2.48 -9.08
CA LEU A 92 -23.83 1.47 -9.15
C LEU A 92 -24.24 0.21 -8.36
N ARG A 93 -24.55 -0.86 -9.11
CA ARG A 93 -24.75 -2.21 -8.54
C ARG A 93 -23.53 -3.06 -8.82
N GLN A 94 -23.02 -3.75 -7.81
CA GLN A 94 -21.93 -4.72 -7.97
C GLN A 94 -22.49 -6.00 -8.63
N ASN A 95 -21.80 -6.48 -9.66
CA ASN A 95 -22.01 -7.77 -10.28
C ASN A 95 -20.82 -8.68 -9.98
N HIS A 96 -21.07 -9.98 -9.81
CA HIS A 96 -20.02 -10.98 -9.65
C HIS A 96 -19.32 -11.37 -10.95
N PHE A 97 -19.90 -10.97 -12.10
CA PHE A 97 -19.39 -11.25 -13.44
C PHE A 97 -19.16 -9.95 -14.20
N ALA A 98 -18.27 -9.97 -15.18
CA ALA A 98 -18.01 -8.81 -16.03
C ALA A 98 -19.24 -8.50 -16.91
N PRO A 99 -19.64 -7.21 -17.08
CA PRO A 99 -19.09 -6.04 -16.40
C PRO A 99 -19.49 -6.04 -14.91
N PHE A 100 -18.49 -5.89 -14.04
CA PHE A 100 -18.63 -5.93 -12.57
C PHE A 100 -19.53 -4.82 -12.01
N TYR A 101 -19.98 -3.90 -12.86
CA TYR A 101 -20.92 -2.85 -12.55
C TYR A 101 -21.98 -2.73 -13.64
N SER A 102 -23.24 -2.55 -13.26
CA SER A 102 -24.32 -2.20 -14.18
C SER A 102 -24.81 -0.77 -13.93
N ILE A 103 -24.83 0.05 -14.99
CA ILE A 103 -25.34 1.42 -14.95
C ILE A 103 -26.45 1.52 -16.02
N PRO A 104 -27.71 1.78 -15.61
CA PRO A 104 -28.81 2.00 -16.55
C PRO A 104 -28.48 3.11 -17.55
N GLY A 105 -28.69 2.85 -18.84
CA GLY A 105 -28.43 3.80 -19.93
C GLY A 105 -27.02 3.77 -20.51
N ILE A 106 -26.09 3.00 -19.93
CA ILE A 106 -24.76 2.76 -20.51
C ILE A 106 -24.66 1.33 -21.04
N HIS A 107 -25.01 0.35 -20.19
CA HIS A 107 -25.14 -1.02 -20.64
C HIS A 107 -26.57 -1.16 -21.17
N PHE A 108 -26.71 -1.26 -22.49
CA PHE A 108 -27.96 -1.74 -23.06
C PHE A 108 -28.18 -3.13 -22.49
N LYS A 109 -29.36 -3.36 -21.90
CA LYS A 109 -29.81 -4.73 -21.69
C LYS A 109 -29.89 -5.30 -23.08
N THR A 110 -28.91 -6.10 -23.47
CA THR A 110 -29.07 -6.95 -24.63
C THR A 110 -30.31 -7.79 -24.28
N GLU A 111 -31.42 -7.50 -24.94
CA GLU A 111 -32.64 -8.30 -24.91
C GLU A 111 -32.36 -9.64 -25.61
N GLN A 112 -31.38 -10.39 -25.10
CA GLN A 112 -31.39 -11.84 -25.15
C GLN A 112 -32.19 -12.22 -23.90
N GLU A 113 -33.52 -12.08 -23.88
CA GLU A 113 -34.44 -13.05 -24.52
C GLU A 113 -33.81 -14.44 -24.53
N GLU A 114 -33.83 -15.04 -23.33
CA GLU A 114 -34.55 -16.30 -23.10
C GLU A 114 -34.73 -17.18 -24.35
N ASN A 115 -33.63 -17.78 -24.81
CA ASN A 115 -33.66 -19.01 -25.58
C ASN A 115 -32.53 -19.93 -25.11
N PHE A 116 -32.37 -20.08 -23.80
CA PHE A 116 -31.75 -21.27 -23.22
C PHE A 116 -32.78 -22.40 -23.28
N ALA A 117 -33.06 -22.84 -24.51
CA ALA A 117 -33.61 -24.16 -24.74
C ALA A 117 -32.66 -25.17 -24.10
N ALA A 118 -33.23 -26.08 -23.31
CA ALA A 118 -32.57 -27.15 -22.60
C ALA A 118 -31.44 -27.77 -23.44
N SER A 119 -30.20 -27.68 -22.94
CA SER A 119 -29.13 -28.51 -23.47
C SER A 119 -29.35 -29.96 -22.99
N PRO A 120 -29.16 -30.96 -23.86
CA PRO A 120 -29.30 -32.35 -23.52
C PRO A 120 -28.18 -32.79 -22.57
N GLU A 121 -28.54 -33.72 -21.71
CA GLU A 121 -27.70 -34.59 -20.90
C GLU A 121 -26.48 -35.07 -21.70
N LEU A 122 -25.30 -34.54 -21.37
CA LEU A 122 -24.03 -34.93 -21.96
C LEU A 122 -23.42 -35.98 -21.02
N GLU A 123 -23.56 -37.25 -21.41
CA GLU A 123 -22.90 -38.38 -20.77
C GLU A 123 -21.38 -38.16 -20.81
N PHE A 124 -20.78 -38.15 -19.62
CA PHE A 124 -19.35 -37.98 -19.43
C PHE A 124 -18.71 -39.37 -19.38
N GLU A 125 -18.21 -39.85 -20.52
CA GLU A 125 -17.32 -41.01 -20.54
C GLU A 125 -15.96 -40.64 -19.95
N GLN A 126 -15.62 -41.34 -18.88
CA GLN A 126 -14.39 -41.20 -18.11
C GLN A 126 -13.29 -42.01 -18.81
N GLU A 127 -12.46 -41.34 -19.63
CA GLU A 127 -11.20 -41.92 -20.09
C GLU A 127 -10.05 -41.56 -19.14
N ASP A 128 -9.54 -42.59 -18.49
CA ASP A 128 -8.27 -42.56 -17.75
C ASP A 128 -7.13 -42.18 -18.68
N SER A 129 -6.41 -41.10 -18.36
CA SER A 129 -5.12 -40.80 -18.98
C SER A 129 -4.10 -40.33 -17.95
N GLN A 130 -3.22 -41.28 -17.66
CA GLN A 130 -1.98 -41.18 -16.91
C GLN A 130 -0.97 -40.34 -17.72
N VAL A 131 -0.56 -39.17 -17.20
CA VAL A 131 0.59 -38.42 -17.76
C VAL A 131 1.57 -38.07 -16.65
N GLN A 132 2.81 -38.48 -16.89
CA GLN A 132 3.98 -38.35 -16.04
C GLN A 132 4.61 -36.94 -16.13
N ALA A 133 5.12 -36.50 -14.99
CA ALA A 133 6.32 -35.69 -14.74
C ALA A 133 6.81 -34.65 -15.77
N ALA A 134 6.95 -33.39 -15.31
CA ALA A 134 8.20 -32.64 -15.43
C ALA A 134 8.20 -31.42 -14.49
N SER A 135 9.04 -31.44 -13.46
CA SER A 135 9.39 -30.28 -12.64
C SER A 135 10.44 -29.43 -13.36
N SER A 136 10.24 -28.12 -13.42
CA SER A 136 11.27 -27.15 -13.81
C SER A 136 11.40 -26.09 -12.72
N PRO A 137 12.61 -25.86 -12.15
CA PRO A 137 12.82 -24.81 -11.18
C PRO A 137 13.09 -23.47 -11.88
N ALA A 138 12.25 -22.48 -11.60
CA ALA A 138 12.46 -21.11 -12.07
C ALA A 138 13.59 -20.44 -11.27
N HIS A 139 14.67 -20.11 -11.99
CA HIS A 139 15.84 -19.39 -11.48
C HIS A 139 15.49 -17.90 -11.33
N ILE A 140 15.28 -17.44 -10.10
CA ILE A 140 15.06 -16.01 -9.80
C ILE A 140 16.43 -15.32 -9.79
N HIS A 141 16.65 -14.43 -10.75
CA HIS A 141 17.81 -13.54 -10.79
C HIS A 141 17.51 -12.30 -9.93
N GLU A 142 18.03 -12.28 -8.70
CA GLU A 142 18.10 -11.05 -7.90
C GLU A 142 19.11 -10.09 -8.55
N ARG A 143 18.62 -8.94 -9.01
CA ARG A 143 19.45 -7.80 -9.38
C ARG A 143 20.03 -7.19 -8.10
N SER A 144 21.33 -7.39 -7.91
CA SER A 144 22.12 -6.70 -6.89
C SER A 144 22.16 -5.19 -7.17
N SER A 145 21.84 -4.42 -6.13
CA SER A 145 22.02 -2.97 -6.06
C SER A 145 23.52 -2.65 -6.01
N PRO A 146 24.06 -1.79 -6.89
CA PRO A 146 25.45 -1.38 -6.85
C PRO A 146 25.58 -0.10 -6.04
N PHE A 147 25.89 -0.16 -4.75
CA PHE A 147 26.60 0.94 -4.08
C PHE A 147 27.14 0.56 -2.69
N CYS A 148 28.41 0.95 -2.46
CA CYS A 148 29.22 0.97 -1.23
C CYS A 148 30.16 -0.23 -0.96
N SER A 149 31.27 -0.26 -1.69
CA SER A 149 32.63 -0.42 -1.11
C SER A 149 33.00 0.94 -0.44
N ASP A 150 33.73 1.08 0.66
CA ASP A 150 34.84 0.32 1.24
C ASP A 150 34.79 0.44 2.77
N ASP A 151 34.98 -0.66 3.52
CA ASP A 151 35.74 -0.62 4.78
C ASP A 151 36.29 -2.01 5.11
N GLU A 152 37.57 -2.04 5.43
CA GLU A 152 38.44 -3.20 5.47
C GLU A 152 38.30 -4.00 6.78
N GLY A 153 38.30 -5.33 6.66
CA GLY A 153 39.12 -6.18 7.53
C GLY A 153 38.67 -6.43 8.97
N GLU A 154 37.57 -7.17 9.16
CA GLU A 154 37.54 -8.17 10.23
C GLU A 154 36.59 -9.31 9.83
N SER A 155 37.17 -10.50 9.59
CA SER A 155 36.47 -11.74 9.24
C SER A 155 35.64 -12.25 10.42
N SER A 156 34.57 -11.54 10.72
CA SER A 156 33.55 -11.97 11.67
C SER A 156 32.64 -12.96 10.96
N LYS A 157 32.58 -14.18 11.49
CA LYS A 157 31.68 -15.24 11.06
C LYS A 157 30.29 -14.63 10.84
N ARG A 158 29.82 -14.57 9.58
CA ARG A 158 28.42 -14.28 9.25
C ARG A 158 27.57 -15.38 9.89
N VAL A 159 27.22 -15.20 11.15
CA VAL A 159 26.11 -15.90 11.78
C VAL A 159 24.90 -15.53 10.92
N SER A 160 24.36 -16.52 10.25
CA SER A 160 23.15 -16.43 9.44
C SER A 160 22.08 -15.63 10.19
N ILE A 161 21.79 -14.41 9.72
CA ILE A 161 20.79 -13.47 10.26
C ILE A 161 19.35 -13.99 10.00
N TYR A 162 19.20 -15.24 9.55
CA TYR A 162 17.90 -15.92 9.44
C TYR A 162 17.46 -16.58 10.76
N HIS A 163 18.19 -16.41 11.86
CA HIS A 163 17.72 -16.85 13.17
C HIS A 163 16.62 -15.90 13.69
N VAL A 164 15.40 -16.23 13.31
CA VAL A 164 14.21 -16.12 14.17
C VAL A 164 13.59 -14.72 14.29
N PHE A 165 12.94 -14.27 13.21
CA PHE A 165 11.70 -13.50 13.37
C PHE A 165 10.61 -14.46 13.89
N SER A 166 10.65 -14.79 15.18
CA SER A 166 9.59 -15.53 15.90
C SER A 166 8.36 -14.63 16.12
N CYS A 167 7.92 -13.93 15.07
CA CYS A 167 6.67 -13.19 15.09
C CYS A 167 5.63 -14.03 14.36
N LEU A 168 4.72 -14.65 15.11
CA LEU A 168 3.56 -15.28 14.52
C LEU A 168 2.59 -14.18 14.11
N THR A 169 2.33 -14.08 12.81
CA THR A 169 1.26 -13.24 12.29
C THR A 169 0.00 -14.09 12.18
N ARG A 170 -1.05 -13.74 12.93
CA ARG A 170 -2.35 -14.39 12.78
C ARG A 170 -3.23 -13.51 11.91
N HIS A 171 -3.75 -14.10 10.84
CA HIS A 171 -4.72 -13.44 9.98
C HIS A 171 -6.10 -13.54 10.64
N MET A 172 -6.70 -12.40 10.98
CA MET A 172 -8.10 -12.36 11.40
C MET A 172 -9.01 -12.28 10.15
N PRO A 173 -10.26 -12.79 10.22
CA PRO A 173 -11.19 -12.79 9.09
C PRO A 173 -11.45 -11.38 8.52
N ASP A 174 -11.29 -10.33 9.33
CA ASP A 174 -11.54 -8.94 8.94
C ASP A 174 -10.32 -8.26 8.29
N GLY A 175 -9.27 -9.02 7.96
CA GLY A 175 -8.02 -8.47 7.39
C GLY A 175 -7.15 -7.72 8.40
N ILE A 176 -7.45 -7.83 9.70
CA ILE A 176 -6.63 -7.26 10.77
C ILE A 176 -5.49 -8.23 11.09
N TYR A 177 -4.25 -7.76 10.97
CA TYR A 177 -3.06 -8.52 11.36
C TYR A 177 -2.76 -8.29 12.84
N GLN A 178 -2.74 -9.37 13.62
CA GLN A 178 -2.21 -9.33 14.98
C GLN A 178 -0.81 -9.94 15.00
N MET A 179 0.14 -9.19 15.55
CA MET A 179 1.51 -9.65 15.78
C MET A 179 1.65 -10.14 17.22
N PHE A 180 2.13 -11.37 17.37
CA PHE A 180 2.47 -11.95 18.66
C PHE A 180 3.99 -12.16 18.75
N PHE A 181 4.55 -11.85 19.91
CA PHE A 181 5.94 -12.12 20.24
C PHE A 181 6.01 -13.41 21.06
N SER A 182 7.02 -14.25 20.83
CA SER A 182 7.24 -15.42 21.68
C SER A 182 7.67 -15.01 23.08
N SER A 183 7.29 -15.83 24.06
CA SER A 183 7.67 -15.61 25.47
C SER A 183 9.19 -15.53 25.64
N GLU A 184 9.94 -16.38 24.94
CA GLU A 184 11.41 -16.39 24.94
C GLU A 184 12.00 -15.09 24.42
N TYR A 185 11.47 -14.55 23.32
CA TYR A 185 11.92 -13.27 22.77
C TYR A 185 11.66 -12.11 23.73
N VAL A 186 10.49 -12.10 24.38
CA VAL A 186 10.14 -11.07 25.37
C VAL A 186 11.10 -11.13 26.56
N LYS A 187 11.35 -12.33 27.10
CA LYS A 187 12.28 -12.53 28.22
C LYS A 187 13.70 -12.10 27.88
N HIS A 188 14.21 -12.50 26.72
CA HIS A 188 15.54 -12.09 26.25
C HIS A 188 15.64 -10.56 26.07
N THR A 189 14.59 -9.93 25.55
CA THR A 189 14.55 -8.46 25.40
C THR A 189 14.54 -7.77 26.76
N GLU A 190 13.79 -8.31 27.73
CA GLU A 190 13.75 -7.81 29.10
C GLU A 190 15.13 -7.90 29.79
N GLU A 191 15.80 -9.04 29.71
CA GLU A 191 17.16 -9.24 30.25
C GLU A 191 18.15 -8.24 29.66
N ASN A 192 18.12 -8.01 28.34
CA ASN A 192 18.95 -7.01 27.68
C ASN A 192 18.67 -5.58 28.16
N ILE A 193 17.39 -5.23 28.37
CA ILE A 193 17.01 -3.92 28.92
C ILE A 193 17.52 -3.77 30.35
N GLN A 194 17.38 -4.80 31.19
CA GLN A 194 17.91 -4.77 32.55
C GLN A 194 19.43 -4.61 32.58
N ASN A 195 20.15 -5.29 31.69
CA ASN A 195 21.61 -5.13 31.55
C ASN A 195 21.98 -3.69 31.16
N MET A 196 21.28 -3.08 30.19
CA MET A 196 21.50 -1.68 29.82
C MET A 196 21.25 -0.73 30.99
N LEU A 197 20.19 -0.96 31.76
CA LEU A 197 19.87 -0.17 32.95
C LEU A 197 20.92 -0.36 34.06
N GLY A 198 21.45 -1.57 34.22
CA GLY A 198 22.53 -1.87 35.16
C GLY A 198 23.77 -1.03 34.90
N ILE A 199 24.20 -0.95 33.64
CA ILE A 199 25.36 -0.14 33.23
C ILE A 199 25.12 1.36 33.50
N ILE A 200 23.93 1.87 33.19
CA ILE A 200 23.61 3.31 33.35
C ILE A 200 23.53 3.74 34.81
N LYS A 201 23.12 2.84 35.70
CA LYS A 201 23.02 3.12 37.14
C LYS A 201 24.37 3.16 37.85
N GLN A 202 25.45 2.70 37.22
CA GLN A 202 26.78 2.75 37.81
C GLN A 202 27.26 4.22 37.92
N SER A 203 27.90 4.55 39.04
CA SER A 203 28.41 5.90 39.31
C SER A 203 29.59 6.31 38.42
N GLN A 204 30.25 5.33 37.77
CA GLN A 204 31.44 5.55 36.93
C GLN A 204 31.12 6.23 35.59
N GLY A 205 29.83 6.44 35.28
CA GLY A 205 29.41 7.00 34.00
C GLY A 205 29.65 6.03 32.83
N VAL A 206 29.12 6.38 31.66
CA VAL A 206 29.31 5.61 30.42
C VAL A 206 30.17 6.39 29.43
N HIS A 207 30.94 5.69 28.60
CA HIS A 207 31.71 6.32 27.54
C HIS A 207 30.80 7.21 26.64
N PRO A 208 31.20 8.43 26.26
CA PRO A 208 30.32 9.37 25.56
C PRO A 208 29.70 8.83 24.27
N LYS A 209 30.44 8.00 23.52
CA LYS A 209 29.92 7.34 22.31
C LYS A 209 28.77 6.37 22.65
N LEU A 210 28.92 5.58 23.71
CA LEU A 210 27.89 4.65 24.19
C LEU A 210 26.69 5.42 24.75
N GLY A 211 26.93 6.51 25.50
CA GLY A 211 25.88 7.39 26.00
C GLY A 211 24.99 7.96 24.88
N LYS A 212 25.58 8.39 23.75
CA LYS A 212 24.80 8.86 22.59
C LYS A 212 23.93 7.75 21.98
N ILE A 213 24.42 6.51 21.92
CA ILE A 213 23.68 5.37 21.40
C ILE A 213 22.52 5.01 22.34
N LEU A 214 22.81 4.86 23.64
CA LEU A 214 21.80 4.56 24.66
C LEU A 214 20.71 5.63 24.67
N LYS A 215 21.07 6.92 24.63
CA LYS A 215 20.09 8.01 24.57
C LYS A 215 19.11 7.84 23.41
N ARG A 216 19.60 7.58 22.20
CA ARG A 216 18.74 7.35 21.02
C ARG A 216 17.83 6.13 21.20
N ALA A 217 18.32 5.06 21.82
CA ALA A 217 17.51 3.88 22.11
C ALA A 217 16.40 4.19 23.11
N PHE A 218 16.71 4.88 24.22
CA PHE A 218 15.71 5.28 25.22
C PHE A 218 14.71 6.30 24.68
N ASP A 219 15.11 7.22 23.81
CA ASP A 219 14.19 8.16 23.16
C ASP A 219 13.15 7.42 22.32
N LYS A 220 13.57 6.39 21.57
CA LYS A 220 12.66 5.51 20.81
C LYS A 220 11.75 4.71 21.74
N LEU A 221 12.30 4.09 22.79
CA LEU A 221 11.50 3.35 23.78
C LEU A 221 10.46 4.23 24.46
N ASN A 222 10.82 5.46 24.84
CA ASN A 222 9.92 6.45 25.43
C ASN A 222 8.80 6.85 24.47
N LYS A 223 9.11 7.02 23.18
CA LYS A 223 8.09 7.28 22.15
C LYS A 223 7.11 6.11 22.04
N THR A 224 7.62 4.89 21.88
CA THR A 224 6.79 3.68 21.80
C THR A 224 5.94 3.48 23.06
N GLY A 225 6.51 3.72 24.25
CA GLY A 225 5.80 3.63 25.52
C GLY A 225 4.64 4.63 25.64
N LYS A 226 4.79 5.84 25.12
CA LYS A 226 3.70 6.83 25.03
C LYS A 226 2.58 6.34 24.11
N ASP A 227 2.92 5.78 22.96
CA ASP A 227 1.94 5.25 22.02
C ASP A 227 1.18 4.06 22.61
N ILE A 228 1.87 3.14 23.30
CA ILE A 228 1.25 2.02 24.03
C ILE A 228 0.32 2.54 25.13
N THR A 229 0.74 3.55 25.89
CA THR A 229 -0.09 4.13 26.96
C THR A 229 -1.34 4.81 26.38
N LYS A 230 -1.19 5.51 25.26
CA LYS A 230 -2.31 6.12 24.53
C LYS A 230 -3.30 5.06 24.04
N GLU A 231 -2.79 3.96 23.50
CA GLU A 231 -3.61 2.83 23.06
C GLU A 231 -4.32 2.14 24.23
N LYS A 232 -3.62 1.91 25.35
CA LYS A 232 -4.23 1.36 26.57
C LYS A 232 -5.37 2.26 27.07
N ARG A 233 -5.18 3.59 27.09
CA ARG A 233 -6.23 4.55 27.47
C ARG A 233 -7.45 4.45 26.56
N ARG A 234 -7.26 4.31 25.25
CA ARG A 234 -8.36 4.13 24.28
C ARG A 234 -9.18 2.86 24.52
N ARG A 235 -8.59 1.83 25.14
CA ARG A 235 -9.28 0.57 25.47
C ARG A 235 -9.99 0.63 26.82
N THR A 236 -9.45 1.36 27.79
CA THR A 236 -9.99 1.40 29.16
C THR A 236 -10.98 2.53 29.39
N THR A 237 -10.83 3.65 28.68
CA THR A 237 -11.72 4.79 28.84
C THR A 237 -12.98 4.56 27.99
N PRO A 238 -14.19 4.65 28.57
CA PRO A 238 -15.42 4.54 27.79
C PRO A 238 -15.39 5.58 26.68
N ARG A 239 -15.62 5.15 25.43
CA ARG A 239 -15.66 6.06 24.29
C ARG A 239 -16.78 7.06 24.51
N THR A 240 -16.44 8.34 24.49
CA THR A 240 -17.45 9.39 24.50
C THR A 240 -17.80 9.75 23.07
N TRP A 241 -18.97 10.36 22.84
CA TRP A 241 -19.37 10.84 21.51
C TRP A 241 -18.36 11.81 20.87
N LYS A 242 -17.50 12.44 21.69
CA LYS A 242 -16.40 13.32 21.23
C LYS A 242 -15.23 12.55 20.60
N ASP A 243 -15.13 11.25 20.86
CA ASP A 243 -14.10 10.37 20.31
C ASP A 243 -14.54 9.72 18.98
N SER A 244 -15.81 9.90 18.58
CA SER A 244 -16.34 9.46 17.30
C SER A 244 -15.85 10.38 16.18
N ASN A 245 -15.02 9.86 15.28
CA ASN A 245 -14.75 10.52 14.01
C ASN A 245 -15.70 9.98 12.93
N SER A 246 -15.75 10.60 11.75
CA SER A 246 -16.62 10.17 10.65
C SER A 246 -16.37 8.74 10.17
N VAL A 247 -15.26 8.12 10.56
CA VAL A 247 -14.87 6.74 10.22
C VAL A 247 -15.29 5.74 11.32
N THR A 248 -15.33 6.16 12.60
CA THR A 248 -15.65 5.30 13.74
C THR A 248 -17.11 5.38 14.18
N LEU A 249 -17.93 6.20 13.52
CA LEU A 249 -19.33 6.45 13.90
C LEU A 249 -20.28 5.25 13.63
N PHE A 250 -19.82 4.22 12.90
CA PHE A 250 -20.67 3.12 12.42
C PHE A 250 -20.20 1.72 12.87
N MET A 251 -19.36 1.61 13.91
CA MET A 251 -18.78 0.33 14.32
C MET A 251 -19.24 -0.19 15.69
N ASP A 252 -20.41 0.25 16.15
CA ASP A 252 -21.13 -0.38 17.27
C ASP A 252 -22.42 -1.04 16.76
#